data_AF-A0A0K8WIN5-F1
#
_entry.id   AF-A0A0K8WIN5-F1
#
_cell.length_a   1.000
_cell.length_b   1.000
_cell.length_c   1.000
_cell.angle_alpha   90.00
_cell.angle_beta   90.00
_cell.angle_gamma   90.00
#
_symmetry.space_group_name_H-M   'P 1'
#
loop_
_entity.id
_entity.type
_entity.pdbx_description
1 polymer ?
#
loop_
_entity_poly.entity_id
_entity_poly.type
_entity_poly.pdbx_seq_one_letter_code
_entity_poly.pdbx_strand_id
1 'polypeptide(L)'
;MSAEKGYRSDLKGILKFLLAHTKNEDAKGTTCQEMDVEKKQFLESALNTATTDVMEEFQKAISILDEKESTVIDKVNALHIIRESIDDIDFANSFVKAGGSVYLIQNLNHTDCEIISLAAYIIAEMSQNNPVCQKHFVDAKTIPTLIRYLNQSDEAATSSLHAISSLIQNFEPGLVEFVNVDGIQILLTCLDVNDAKMFVRVCFLIGKLAERQDLRDELVEKSAIMRLIKCLPVSFDGYNSRLETLLYALSELSKSNKWMIEESQGEKLKKLATSVVENIKSVEEYEEIYRHSCAILRKLETH
;
A
#
# COMPACT_ATOMS: atom_id res chain seq x y z
N MET A 1 10.25 43.28 -24.40
CA MET A 1 11.06 42.06 -24.11
C MET A 1 11.11 41.91 -22.60
N SER A 2 10.13 41.22 -22.01
CA SER A 2 10.08 40.99 -20.56
C SER A 2 10.49 39.54 -20.30
N ALA A 3 11.57 39.38 -19.53
CA ALA A 3 12.17 38.09 -19.24
C ALA A 3 11.29 37.30 -18.26
N GLU A 4 10.62 36.25 -18.75
CA GLU A 4 10.05 35.20 -17.91
C GLU A 4 11.20 34.46 -17.21
N LYS A 5 11.39 34.73 -15.92
CA LYS A 5 12.29 33.91 -15.08
C LYS A 5 11.59 32.57 -14.84
N GLY A 6 12.03 31.54 -15.55
CA GLY A 6 11.62 30.16 -15.30
C GLY A 6 11.97 29.75 -13.87
N TYR A 7 10.98 29.62 -13.01
CA TYR A 7 11.13 28.98 -11.70
C TYR A 7 11.17 27.46 -11.92
N ARG A 8 12.24 26.80 -11.46
CA ARG A 8 12.30 25.32 -11.46
C ARG A 8 11.21 24.76 -10.56
N SER A 9 10.62 23.64 -10.96
CA SER A 9 9.68 22.83 -10.18
C SER A 9 10.35 22.07 -9.02
N ASP A 10 11.40 22.63 -8.42
CA ASP A 10 12.01 22.12 -7.19
C ASP A 10 11.48 22.90 -5.98
N LEU A 11 11.51 22.29 -4.79
CA LEU A 11 10.99 22.89 -3.55
C LEU A 11 11.61 24.27 -3.27
N LYS A 12 12.89 24.48 -3.65
CA LYS A 12 13.59 25.77 -3.51
C LYS A 12 13.02 26.81 -4.46
N GLY A 13 12.63 26.42 -5.68
CA GLY A 13 12.00 27.27 -6.68
C GLY A 13 10.60 27.71 -6.25
N ILE A 14 9.81 26.79 -5.69
CA ILE A 14 8.50 27.09 -5.11
C ILE A 14 8.66 28.02 -3.90
N LEU A 15 9.63 27.77 -3.00
CA LEU A 15 9.90 28.66 -1.87
C LEU A 15 10.28 30.07 -2.32
N LYS A 16 11.11 30.18 -3.36
CA LYS A 16 11.56 31.46 -3.93
C LYS A 16 10.44 32.19 -4.67
N PHE A 17 9.51 31.44 -5.27
CA PHE A 17 8.29 31.97 -5.86
C PHE A 17 7.35 32.50 -4.78
N LEU A 18 7.06 31.71 -3.75
CA LEU A 18 6.21 32.11 -2.62
C LEU A 18 6.78 33.35 -1.91
N LEU A 19 8.07 33.37 -1.58
CA LEU A 19 8.75 34.54 -1.00
C LEU A 19 8.69 35.80 -1.90
N ALA A 20 8.69 35.63 -3.22
CA ALA A 20 8.57 36.74 -4.15
C ALA A 20 7.14 37.29 -4.22
N HIS A 21 6.13 36.44 -3.98
CA HIS A 21 4.71 36.80 -4.09
C HIS A 21 4.07 37.17 -2.73
N THR A 22 4.63 36.75 -1.59
CA THR A 22 4.14 37.14 -0.25
C THR A 22 4.56 38.55 0.16
N LYS A 23 5.61 39.13 -0.44
CA LYS A 23 6.03 40.52 -0.17
C LYS A 23 4.94 41.58 -0.40
N ASN A 24 3.93 41.27 -1.21
CA ASN A 24 2.85 42.20 -1.56
C ASN A 24 1.54 41.94 -0.78
N GLU A 25 1.43 40.83 -0.05
CA GLU A 25 0.19 40.41 0.64
C GLU A 25 0.34 40.30 2.16
N ASP A 26 1.42 40.83 2.74
CA ASP A 26 1.52 40.88 4.20
C ASP A 26 0.49 41.85 4.79
N ALA A 27 -0.41 41.29 5.61
CA ALA A 27 -1.17 42.05 6.59
C ALA A 27 -0.20 42.95 7.38
N LYS A 28 -0.53 44.24 7.47
CA LYS A 28 0.27 45.23 8.20
C LYS A 28 0.50 44.77 9.65
N GLY A 29 1.64 44.13 9.92
CA GLY A 29 2.01 43.79 11.30
C GLY A 29 2.88 42.56 11.56
N THR A 30 3.28 41.76 10.57
CA THR A 30 4.24 40.67 10.84
C THR A 30 5.48 40.86 9.99
N THR A 31 6.49 41.52 10.54
CA THR A 31 7.86 41.49 10.02
C THR A 31 8.32 40.03 10.01
N CYS A 32 8.45 39.43 8.82
CA CYS A 32 9.24 38.22 8.64
C CYS A 32 10.70 38.58 9.01
N GLN A 33 11.07 38.39 10.27
CA GLN A 33 12.44 38.60 10.72
C GLN A 33 13.31 37.53 10.06
N GLU A 34 14.44 37.95 9.46
CA GLU A 34 15.49 37.02 9.08
C GLU A 34 15.83 36.17 10.31
N MET A 35 15.80 34.85 10.15
CA MET A 35 16.05 33.90 11.23
C MET A 35 17.39 34.24 11.88
N ASP A 36 17.36 34.53 13.19
CA ASP A 36 18.55 34.90 13.95
C ASP A 36 19.65 33.84 13.76
N VAL A 37 20.90 34.27 13.56
CA VAL A 37 22.00 33.36 13.16
C VAL A 37 22.19 32.25 14.20
N GLU A 38 21.99 32.57 15.48
CA GLU A 38 22.03 31.61 16.59
C GLU A 38 20.88 30.60 16.54
N LYS A 39 19.66 31.03 16.18
CA LYS A 39 18.51 30.12 16.02
C LYS A 39 18.71 29.19 14.84
N LYS A 40 19.29 29.69 13.73
CA LYS A 40 19.64 28.86 12.57
C LYS A 40 20.69 27.81 12.92
N GLN A 41 21.75 28.20 13.64
CA GLN A 41 22.79 27.28 14.10
C GLN A 41 22.26 26.27 15.11
N PHE A 42 21.39 26.69 16.03
CA PHE A 42 20.71 25.79 16.96
C PHE A 42 19.84 24.77 16.21
N LEU A 43 19.04 25.22 15.23
CA LEU A 43 18.19 24.34 14.44
C LEU A 43 19.02 23.35 13.62
N GLU A 44 20.07 23.83 12.93
CA GLU A 44 21.00 22.98 12.17
C GLU A 44 21.67 21.94 13.08
N SER A 45 22.09 22.35 14.29
CA SER A 45 22.69 21.44 15.26
C SER A 45 21.70 20.40 15.79
N ALA A 46 20.47 20.81 16.10
CA ALA A 46 19.42 19.91 16.56
C ALA A 46 19.02 18.89 15.49
N LEU A 47 18.85 19.34 14.23
CA LEU A 47 18.55 18.47 13.09
C LEU A 47 19.69 17.49 12.80
N ASN A 48 20.94 17.96 12.83
CA ASN A 48 22.10 17.10 12.62
C ASN A 48 22.25 16.07 13.74
N THR A 49 22.01 16.46 14.99
CA THR A 49 22.08 15.55 16.15
C THR A 49 21.03 14.46 16.03
N ALA A 50 19.77 14.83 15.76
CA ALA A 50 18.68 13.87 15.57
C ALA A 50 18.95 12.91 14.40
N THR A 51 19.46 13.43 13.27
CA THR A 51 19.82 12.61 12.09
C THR A 51 20.94 11.62 12.41
N THR A 52 21.94 12.05 13.19
CA THR A 52 23.09 11.20 13.54
C THR A 52 22.67 10.06 14.45
N ASP A 53 21.79 10.35 15.42
CA ASP A 53 21.28 9.36 16.37
C ASP A 53 20.56 8.21 15.66
N VAL A 54 19.68 8.53 14.70
CA VAL A 54 18.97 7.52 13.89
C VAL A 54 19.93 6.64 13.09
N MET A 55 20.99 7.21 12.52
CA MET A 55 21.99 6.42 11.79
C MET A 55 22.77 5.48 12.72
N GLU A 56 23.10 5.93 13.95
CA GLU A 56 23.72 5.07 14.95
C GLU A 56 22.80 3.94 15.39
N GLU A 57 21.50 4.22 15.57
CA GLU A 57 20.48 3.22 15.87
C GLU A 57 20.35 2.18 14.75
N PHE A 58 20.34 2.61 13.48
CA PHE A 58 20.37 1.67 12.35
C PHE A 58 21.61 0.80 12.35
N GLN A 59 22.80 1.35 12.62
CA GLN A 59 24.02 0.54 12.67
C GLN A 59 23.98 -0.50 13.80
N LYS A 60 23.47 -0.12 14.98
CA LYS A 60 23.27 -1.05 16.11
C LYS A 60 22.28 -2.15 15.74
N ALA A 61 21.13 -1.79 15.18
CA ALA A 61 20.12 -2.75 14.75
C ALA A 61 20.64 -3.70 13.68
N ILE A 62 21.34 -3.18 12.67
CA ILE A 62 21.97 -3.98 11.60
C ILE A 62 22.97 -4.99 12.19
N SER A 63 23.78 -4.58 13.16
CA SER A 63 24.76 -5.46 13.81
C SER A 63 24.08 -6.63 14.52
N ILE A 64 22.98 -6.37 15.24
CA ILE A 64 22.19 -7.42 15.93
C ILE A 64 21.55 -8.38 14.92
N LEU A 65 21.10 -7.88 13.77
CA LEU A 65 20.48 -8.71 12.73
C LEU A 65 21.48 -9.58 11.95
N ASP A 66 22.73 -9.15 11.84
CA ASP A 66 23.83 -9.93 11.22
C ASP A 66 24.36 -11.04 12.15
N GLU A 67 24.37 -10.79 13.45
CA GLU A 67 24.82 -11.77 14.44
C GLU A 67 23.94 -13.04 14.43
N LYS A 68 24.57 -14.19 14.15
CA LYS A 68 23.87 -15.49 14.06
C LYS A 68 23.41 -16.01 15.42
N GLU A 69 24.05 -15.60 16.50
CA GLU A 69 23.76 -16.04 17.87
C GLU A 69 22.75 -15.13 18.58
N SER A 70 22.30 -14.05 17.94
CA SER A 70 21.31 -13.15 18.55
C SER A 70 19.97 -13.87 18.74
N THR A 71 19.34 -13.60 19.88
CA THR A 71 18.07 -14.25 20.22
C THR A 71 16.92 -13.71 19.37
N VAL A 72 15.82 -14.43 19.30
CA VAL A 72 14.59 -13.95 18.63
C VAL A 72 14.17 -12.59 19.19
N ILE A 73 14.25 -12.41 20.50
CA ILE A 73 13.88 -11.17 21.19
C ILE A 73 14.78 -10.01 20.75
N ASP A 74 16.09 -10.23 20.67
CA ASP A 74 17.03 -9.19 20.25
C ASP A 74 16.78 -8.76 18.80
N LYS A 75 16.51 -9.71 17.91
CA LYS A 75 16.16 -9.43 16.51
C LYS A 75 14.84 -8.68 16.39
N VAL A 76 13.82 -9.08 17.14
CA VAL A 76 12.52 -8.38 17.18
C VAL A 76 12.71 -6.94 17.66
N ASN A 77 13.47 -6.72 18.74
CA ASN A 77 13.78 -5.38 19.24
C ASN A 77 14.53 -4.54 18.19
N ALA A 78 15.53 -5.12 17.52
CA ALA A 78 16.28 -4.44 16.46
C ALA A 78 15.37 -4.05 15.27
N LEU A 79 14.45 -4.92 14.87
CA LEU A 79 13.47 -4.62 13.84
C LEU A 79 12.47 -3.53 14.28
N HIS A 80 12.06 -3.49 15.54
CA HIS A 80 11.22 -2.42 16.07
C HIS A 80 11.92 -1.05 16.03
N ILE A 81 13.19 -0.99 16.39
CA ILE A 81 14.00 0.24 16.27
C ILE A 81 13.99 0.71 14.82
N ILE A 82 14.23 -0.19 13.86
CA ILE A 82 14.20 0.17 12.43
C ILE A 82 12.81 0.70 12.04
N ARG A 83 11.74 0.02 12.47
CA ARG A 83 10.37 0.41 12.15
C ARG A 83 10.03 1.83 12.63
N GLU A 84 10.49 2.22 13.82
CA GLU A 84 10.19 3.55 14.38
C GLU A 84 10.89 4.68 13.62
N SER A 85 11.99 4.39 12.91
CA SER A 85 12.76 5.42 12.20
C SER A 85 12.43 5.53 10.70
N ILE A 86 11.87 4.48 10.07
CA ILE A 86 11.67 4.43 8.61
C ILE A 86 10.39 5.14 8.11
N ASP A 87 9.62 5.75 9.01
CA ASP A 87 8.49 6.63 8.65
C ASP A 87 8.97 7.83 7.81
N ASP A 88 10.22 8.24 7.96
CA ASP A 88 10.88 9.20 7.08
C ASP A 88 11.48 8.49 5.85
N ILE A 89 11.04 8.91 4.66
CA ILE A 89 11.51 8.38 3.37
C ILE A 89 13.03 8.53 3.21
N ASP A 90 13.64 9.60 3.73
CA ASP A 90 15.09 9.81 3.66
C ASP A 90 15.84 8.83 4.56
N PHE A 91 15.28 8.48 5.72
CA PHE A 91 15.83 7.43 6.59
C PHE A 91 15.66 6.03 6.00
N ALA A 92 14.49 5.71 5.43
CA ALA A 92 14.29 4.46 4.70
C ALA A 92 15.32 4.30 3.57
N ASN A 93 15.54 5.36 2.79
CA ASN A 93 16.54 5.35 1.71
C ASN A 93 17.98 5.25 2.24
N SER A 94 18.28 5.86 3.39
CA SER A 94 19.59 5.78 4.03
C SER A 94 19.86 4.39 4.61
N PHE A 95 18.85 3.74 5.17
CA PHE A 95 18.91 2.35 5.64
C PHE A 95 19.24 1.38 4.50
N VAL A 96 18.63 1.55 3.32
CA VAL A 96 18.99 0.79 2.11
C VAL A 96 20.45 1.05 1.71
N LYS A 97 20.90 2.31 1.70
CA LYS A 97 22.29 2.66 1.34
C LYS A 97 23.31 2.12 2.34
N ALA A 98 22.94 1.99 3.62
CA ALA A 98 23.76 1.40 4.67
C ALA A 98 23.85 -0.14 4.56
N GLY A 99 23.13 -0.77 3.63
CA GLY A 99 23.11 -2.22 3.45
C GLY A 99 22.16 -2.96 4.39
N GLY A 100 21.35 -2.24 5.18
CA GLY A 100 20.45 -2.84 6.18
C GLY A 100 19.31 -3.67 5.57
N SER A 101 18.88 -3.33 4.36
CA SER A 101 17.79 -4.00 3.64
C SER A 101 18.07 -5.48 3.35
N VAL A 102 19.34 -5.88 3.23
CA VAL A 102 19.73 -7.29 3.03
C VAL A 102 19.26 -8.16 4.19
N TYR A 103 19.36 -7.65 5.42
CA TYR A 103 18.94 -8.38 6.62
C TYR A 103 17.42 -8.49 6.72
N LEU A 104 16.66 -7.50 6.23
CA LEU A 104 15.20 -7.62 6.13
C LEU A 104 14.81 -8.77 5.19
N ILE A 105 15.44 -8.86 4.03
CA ILE A 105 15.18 -9.92 3.04
C ILE A 105 15.58 -11.29 3.59
N GLN A 106 16.72 -11.38 4.29
CA GLN A 106 17.14 -12.62 4.95
C GLN A 106 16.14 -13.07 6.02
N ASN A 107 15.67 -12.15 6.86
CA ASN A 107 14.72 -12.41 7.93
C ASN A 107 13.33 -12.81 7.42
N LEU A 108 12.98 -12.55 6.15
CA LEU A 108 11.80 -13.15 5.54
C LEU A 108 11.87 -14.68 5.50
N ASN A 109 13.06 -15.30 5.53
CA ASN A 109 13.21 -16.76 5.56
C ASN A 109 13.50 -17.29 6.98
N HIS A 110 13.22 -16.50 8.02
CA HIS A 110 13.37 -16.94 9.41
C HIS A 110 12.32 -18.02 9.76
N THR A 111 12.54 -18.78 10.83
CA THR A 111 11.59 -19.79 11.31
C THR A 111 10.50 -19.22 12.23
N ASP A 112 10.69 -17.99 12.68
CA ASP A 112 9.83 -17.31 13.65
C ASP A 112 8.87 -16.36 12.93
N CYS A 113 7.57 -16.53 13.16
CA CYS A 113 6.53 -15.79 12.47
C CYS A 113 6.56 -14.28 12.80
N GLU A 114 6.96 -13.90 14.01
CA GLU A 114 7.02 -12.49 14.43
C GLU A 114 8.13 -11.77 13.65
N ILE A 115 9.30 -12.39 13.52
CA ILE A 115 10.41 -11.86 12.71
C ILE A 115 10.02 -11.71 11.24
N ILE A 116 9.39 -12.74 10.65
CA ILE A 116 8.96 -12.68 9.25
C ILE A 116 7.92 -11.56 9.05
N SER A 117 6.92 -11.50 9.93
CA SER A 117 5.86 -10.50 9.89
C SER A 117 6.43 -9.09 10.00
N LEU A 118 7.32 -8.85 10.95
CA LEU A 118 7.91 -7.52 11.18
C LEU A 118 8.86 -7.11 10.05
N ALA A 119 9.66 -8.04 9.52
CA ALA A 119 10.49 -7.78 8.35
C ALA A 119 9.64 -7.43 7.11
N ALA A 120 8.58 -8.19 6.84
CA ALA A 120 7.65 -7.89 5.76
C ALA A 120 6.94 -6.53 5.96
N TYR A 121 6.53 -6.22 7.19
CA TYR A 121 5.93 -4.93 7.53
C TYR A 121 6.89 -3.77 7.22
N ILE A 122 8.14 -3.85 7.69
CA ILE A 122 9.15 -2.79 7.44
C ILE A 122 9.39 -2.62 5.93
N ILE A 123 9.49 -3.71 5.17
CA ILE A 123 9.62 -3.65 3.70
C ILE A 123 8.43 -2.91 3.08
N ALA A 124 7.22 -3.15 3.58
CA ALA A 124 6.01 -2.50 3.10
C ALA A 124 6.03 -0.99 3.33
N GLU A 125 6.36 -0.55 4.54
CA GLU A 125 6.41 0.88 4.90
C GLU A 125 7.51 1.59 4.11
N MET A 126 8.71 1.00 4.05
CA MET A 126 9.81 1.54 3.27
C MET A 126 9.48 1.68 1.78
N SER A 127 8.63 0.80 1.24
CA SER A 127 8.27 0.77 -0.19
C SER A 127 7.04 1.61 -0.50
N GLN A 128 6.26 2.02 0.49
CA GLN A 128 5.00 2.74 0.27
C GLN A 128 5.28 4.10 -0.39
N ASN A 129 4.83 4.27 -1.62
CA ASN A 129 5.07 5.48 -2.42
C ASN A 129 6.56 5.89 -2.52
N ASN A 130 7.49 4.93 -2.41
CA ASN A 130 8.93 5.17 -2.46
C ASN A 130 9.60 4.33 -3.56
N PRO A 131 9.74 4.87 -4.79
CA PRO A 131 10.33 4.16 -5.92
C PRO A 131 11.76 3.67 -5.71
N VAL A 132 12.54 4.31 -4.83
CA VAL A 132 13.92 3.90 -4.54
C VAL A 132 13.92 2.57 -3.80
N CYS A 133 13.15 2.47 -2.71
CA CYS A 133 13.00 1.23 -1.97
C CYS A 133 12.24 0.16 -2.77
N GLN A 134 11.16 0.52 -3.49
CA GLN A 134 10.44 -0.41 -4.35
C GLN A 134 11.39 -1.07 -5.35
N LYS A 135 12.20 -0.27 -6.07
CA LYS A 135 13.20 -0.79 -7.00
C LYS A 135 14.20 -1.70 -6.30
N HIS A 136 14.72 -1.30 -5.15
CA HIS A 136 15.72 -2.07 -4.42
C HIS A 136 15.19 -3.47 -4.04
N PHE A 137 13.99 -3.55 -3.47
CA PHE A 137 13.40 -4.83 -3.06
C PHE A 137 12.96 -5.70 -4.24
N VAL A 138 12.48 -5.10 -5.34
CA VAL A 138 12.15 -5.83 -6.58
C VAL A 138 13.41 -6.40 -7.23
N ASP A 139 14.48 -5.61 -7.35
CA ASP A 139 15.77 -6.07 -7.89
C ASP A 139 16.34 -7.23 -7.05
N ALA A 140 16.06 -7.25 -5.75
CA ALA A 140 16.44 -8.32 -4.83
C ALA A 140 15.49 -9.53 -4.80
N LYS A 141 14.48 -9.61 -5.68
CA LYS A 141 13.52 -10.72 -5.77
C LYS A 141 12.73 -10.97 -4.49
N THR A 142 12.31 -9.88 -3.85
CA THR A 142 11.55 -9.93 -2.59
C THR A 142 10.10 -10.39 -2.81
N ILE A 143 9.44 -10.01 -3.91
CA ILE A 143 8.04 -10.41 -4.21
C ILE A 143 7.86 -11.94 -4.25
N PRO A 144 8.70 -12.72 -4.98
CA PRO A 144 8.65 -14.18 -4.96
C PRO A 144 8.80 -14.82 -3.57
N THR A 145 9.46 -14.12 -2.63
CA THR A 145 9.61 -14.60 -1.25
C THR A 145 8.34 -14.33 -0.45
N LEU A 146 7.81 -13.11 -0.52
CA LEU A 146 6.59 -12.70 0.18
C LEU A 146 5.35 -13.51 -0.24
N ILE A 147 5.26 -13.86 -1.53
CA ILE A 147 4.11 -14.62 -2.06
C ILE A 147 3.91 -15.98 -1.40
N ARG A 148 4.96 -16.61 -0.88
CA ARG A 148 4.89 -17.93 -0.24
C ARG A 148 4.06 -17.91 1.05
N TYR A 149 3.94 -16.75 1.69
CA TYR A 149 3.22 -16.56 2.94
C TYR A 149 1.72 -16.29 2.72
N LEU A 150 1.29 -15.88 1.52
CA LEU A 150 -0.09 -15.40 1.29
C LEU A 150 -1.20 -16.43 1.54
N ASN A 151 -0.89 -17.74 1.45
CA ASN A 151 -1.85 -18.82 1.71
C ASN A 151 -1.77 -19.36 3.15
N GLN A 152 -0.99 -18.71 4.02
CA GLN A 152 -0.93 -19.05 5.44
C GLN A 152 -2.00 -18.28 6.22
N SER A 153 -2.32 -18.76 7.42
CA SER A 153 -3.33 -18.18 8.31
C SER A 153 -2.69 -17.55 9.55
N ASP A 154 -1.61 -16.80 9.34
CA ASP A 154 -0.83 -16.14 10.39
C ASP A 154 -0.55 -14.66 10.06
N GLU A 155 0.15 -13.97 10.95
CA GLU A 155 0.48 -12.55 10.78
C GLU A 155 1.45 -12.31 9.62
N ALA A 156 2.31 -13.28 9.29
CA ALA A 156 3.23 -13.17 8.17
C ALA A 156 2.48 -13.05 6.83
N ALA A 157 1.33 -13.73 6.67
CA ALA A 157 0.48 -13.57 5.49
C ALA A 157 -0.02 -12.13 5.30
N THR A 158 -0.51 -11.51 6.39
CA THR A 158 -1.06 -10.14 6.35
C THR A 158 0.02 -9.10 6.06
N SER A 159 1.18 -9.21 6.72
CA SER A 159 2.32 -8.33 6.50
C SER A 159 2.93 -8.53 5.10
N SER A 160 2.95 -9.77 4.60
CA SER A 160 3.43 -10.06 3.25
C SER A 160 2.52 -9.48 2.17
N LEU A 161 1.19 -9.53 2.35
CA LEU A 161 0.26 -8.86 1.44
C LEU A 161 0.43 -7.34 1.45
N HIS A 162 0.63 -6.76 2.63
CA HIS A 162 0.92 -5.33 2.78
C HIS A 162 2.17 -4.95 2.00
N ALA A 163 3.26 -5.71 2.17
CA ALA A 163 4.50 -5.52 1.44
C ALA A 163 4.33 -5.63 -0.07
N ILE A 164 3.64 -6.67 -0.55
CA ILE A 164 3.36 -6.85 -1.99
C ILE A 164 2.56 -5.67 -2.53
N SER A 165 1.50 -5.25 -1.82
CA SER A 165 0.69 -4.10 -2.22
C SER A 165 1.55 -2.84 -2.36
N SER A 166 2.41 -2.54 -1.38
CA SER A 166 3.32 -1.40 -1.44
C SER A 166 4.35 -1.52 -2.57
N LEU A 167 4.86 -2.73 -2.86
CA LEU A 167 5.88 -2.96 -3.89
C LEU A 167 5.35 -2.83 -5.32
N ILE A 168 4.05 -3.06 -5.54
CA ILE A 168 3.45 -3.00 -6.89
C ILE A 168 2.65 -1.72 -7.13
N GLN A 169 2.22 -1.02 -6.08
CA GLN A 169 1.40 0.17 -6.20
C GLN A 169 2.17 1.30 -6.90
N ASN A 170 1.61 1.79 -8.01
CA ASN A 170 2.19 2.84 -8.84
C ASN A 170 3.64 2.54 -9.31
N PHE A 171 4.03 1.26 -9.37
CA PHE A 171 5.39 0.85 -9.70
C PHE A 171 5.40 -0.36 -10.65
N GLU A 172 5.56 -0.07 -11.95
CA GLU A 172 5.47 -1.07 -13.03
C GLU A 172 6.43 -2.27 -12.86
N PRO A 173 7.72 -2.09 -12.49
CA PRO A 173 8.62 -3.23 -12.36
C PRO A 173 8.17 -4.25 -11.30
N GLY A 174 7.63 -3.76 -10.18
CA GLY A 174 7.10 -4.62 -9.12
C GLY A 174 5.84 -5.34 -9.58
N LEU A 175 4.92 -4.64 -10.25
CA LEU A 175 3.73 -5.26 -10.82
C LEU A 175 4.07 -6.36 -11.84
N VAL A 176 5.00 -6.09 -12.76
CA VAL A 176 5.44 -7.08 -13.75
C VAL A 176 6.03 -8.31 -13.06
N GLU A 177 6.87 -8.13 -12.04
CA GLU A 177 7.38 -9.26 -11.26
C GLU A 177 6.27 -10.04 -10.56
N PHE A 178 5.31 -9.36 -9.94
CA PHE A 178 4.14 -9.98 -9.29
C PHE A 178 3.31 -10.83 -10.27
N VAL A 179 3.05 -10.33 -11.48
CA VAL A 179 2.34 -11.09 -12.52
C VAL A 179 3.16 -12.30 -12.97
N ASN A 180 4.47 -12.15 -13.18
CA ASN A 180 5.36 -13.22 -13.64
C ASN A 180 5.46 -14.42 -12.69
N VAL A 181 5.16 -14.23 -11.41
CA VAL A 181 5.17 -15.28 -10.38
C VAL A 181 3.76 -15.80 -10.07
N ASP A 182 2.82 -15.65 -11.01
CA ASP A 182 1.42 -16.03 -10.85
C ASP A 182 0.72 -15.35 -9.65
N GLY A 183 1.17 -14.14 -9.29
CA GLY A 183 0.69 -13.42 -8.12
C GLY A 183 -0.82 -13.17 -8.14
N ILE A 184 -1.42 -12.93 -9.32
CA ILE A 184 -2.87 -12.79 -9.45
C ILE A 184 -3.59 -14.08 -9.07
N GLN A 185 -3.10 -15.24 -9.52
CA GLN A 185 -3.73 -16.52 -9.20
C GLN A 185 -3.64 -16.84 -7.71
N ILE A 186 -2.50 -16.53 -7.09
CA ILE A 186 -2.27 -16.74 -5.65
C ILE A 186 -3.11 -15.76 -4.83
N LEU A 187 -3.22 -14.50 -5.25
CA LEU A 187 -4.09 -13.52 -4.61
C LEU A 187 -5.56 -13.98 -4.60
N LEU A 188 -6.01 -14.62 -5.68
CA LEU A 188 -7.36 -15.18 -5.76
C LEU A 188 -7.57 -16.41 -4.86
N THR A 189 -6.53 -17.18 -4.52
CA THR A 189 -6.65 -18.27 -3.53
C THR A 189 -6.74 -17.75 -2.11
N CYS A 190 -6.25 -16.55 -1.82
CA CYS A 190 -6.40 -15.92 -0.51
C CYS A 190 -7.86 -15.60 -0.14
N LEU A 191 -8.77 -15.53 -1.11
CA LEU A 191 -10.22 -15.38 -0.86
C LEU A 191 -10.83 -16.58 -0.13
N ASP A 192 -10.17 -17.75 -0.22
CA ASP A 192 -10.62 -19.00 0.42
C ASP A 192 -10.12 -19.11 1.88
N VAL A 193 -9.23 -18.20 2.33
CA VAL A 193 -8.70 -18.16 3.70
C VAL A 193 -9.72 -17.55 4.65
N ASN A 194 -9.95 -18.20 5.80
CA ASN A 194 -10.91 -17.73 6.82
C ASN A 194 -10.31 -16.65 7.74
N ASP A 195 -9.87 -15.53 7.15
CA ASP A 195 -9.43 -14.34 7.88
C ASP A 195 -10.10 -13.08 7.32
N ALA A 196 -10.84 -12.37 8.17
CA ALA A 196 -11.64 -11.23 7.76
C ALA A 196 -10.79 -10.02 7.33
N LYS A 197 -9.65 -9.78 7.98
CA LYS A 197 -8.77 -8.65 7.66
C LYS A 197 -8.07 -8.90 6.33
N MET A 198 -7.58 -10.11 6.12
CA MET A 198 -6.95 -10.56 4.90
C MET A 198 -7.95 -10.49 3.74
N PHE A 199 -9.18 -10.96 3.93
CA PHE A 199 -10.23 -10.90 2.90
C PHE A 199 -10.46 -9.47 2.40
N VAL A 200 -10.59 -8.50 3.31
CA VAL A 200 -10.79 -7.08 2.96
C VAL A 200 -9.62 -6.55 2.14
N ARG A 201 -8.38 -6.83 2.57
CA ARG A 201 -7.16 -6.39 1.86
C ARG A 201 -7.03 -7.03 0.48
N VAL A 202 -7.35 -8.31 0.35
CA VAL A 202 -7.34 -9.04 -0.92
C VAL A 202 -8.37 -8.45 -1.88
N CYS A 203 -9.61 -8.26 -1.44
CA CYS A 203 -10.66 -7.68 -2.28
C CYS A 203 -10.29 -6.25 -2.72
N PHE A 204 -9.77 -5.43 -1.81
CA PHE A 204 -9.30 -4.10 -2.13
C PHE A 204 -8.18 -4.13 -3.19
N LEU A 205 -7.18 -5.01 -3.02
CA LEU A 205 -6.09 -5.13 -3.98
C LEU A 205 -6.58 -5.62 -5.36
N ILE A 206 -7.50 -6.58 -5.40
CA ILE A 206 -8.13 -7.02 -6.65
C ILE A 206 -8.82 -5.84 -7.34
N GLY A 207 -9.61 -5.04 -6.61
CA GLY A 207 -10.26 -3.85 -7.16
C GLY A 207 -9.24 -2.85 -7.71
N LYS A 208 -8.17 -2.57 -6.96
CA LYS A 208 -7.11 -1.66 -7.39
C LYS A 208 -6.38 -2.13 -8.64
N LEU A 209 -6.06 -3.42 -8.73
CA LEU A 209 -5.46 -4.00 -9.95
C LEU A 209 -6.43 -3.92 -11.13
N ALA A 210 -7.72 -4.19 -10.89
CA ALA A 210 -8.77 -4.13 -11.90
C ALA A 210 -9.11 -2.71 -12.40
N GLU A 211 -8.55 -1.64 -11.82
CA GLU A 211 -8.65 -0.30 -12.39
C GLU A 211 -7.93 -0.24 -13.76
N ARG A 212 -6.84 -0.99 -13.92
CA ARG A 212 -6.11 -1.14 -15.20
C ARG A 212 -6.75 -2.19 -16.10
N GLN A 213 -6.90 -1.89 -17.39
CA GLN A 213 -7.63 -2.75 -18.33
C GLN A 213 -6.97 -4.11 -18.58
N ASP A 214 -5.65 -4.14 -18.75
CA ASP A 214 -4.85 -5.35 -18.95
C ASP A 214 -5.02 -6.35 -17.79
N LEU A 215 -4.81 -5.87 -16.56
CA LEU A 215 -4.95 -6.69 -15.35
C LEU A 215 -6.40 -7.07 -15.06
N ARG A 216 -7.35 -6.17 -15.34
CA ARG A 216 -8.78 -6.44 -15.18
C ARG A 216 -9.20 -7.62 -16.05
N ASP A 217 -8.79 -7.62 -17.31
CA ASP A 217 -9.12 -8.70 -18.24
C ASP A 217 -8.46 -10.02 -17.81
N GLU A 218 -7.22 -9.99 -17.32
CA GLU A 218 -6.54 -11.18 -16.77
C GLU A 218 -7.23 -11.73 -15.50
N LEU A 219 -7.66 -10.86 -14.59
CA LEU A 219 -8.44 -11.24 -13.39
C LEU A 219 -9.75 -11.93 -13.77
N VAL A 220 -10.46 -11.41 -14.77
CA VAL A 220 -11.69 -12.02 -15.29
C VAL A 220 -11.41 -13.40 -15.87
N GLU A 221 -10.36 -13.56 -16.69
CA GLU A 221 -9.94 -14.85 -17.26
C GLU A 221 -9.56 -15.86 -16.18
N LYS A 222 -8.91 -15.42 -15.09
CA LYS A 222 -8.59 -16.25 -13.91
C LYS A 222 -9.79 -16.47 -12.97
N SER A 223 -11.02 -16.22 -13.45
CA SER A 223 -12.28 -16.50 -12.74
C SER A 223 -12.48 -15.71 -11.44
N ALA A 224 -11.93 -14.49 -11.35
CA ALA A 224 -12.10 -13.63 -10.18
C ALA A 224 -13.58 -13.35 -9.86
N ILE A 225 -14.41 -13.12 -10.88
CA ILE A 225 -15.85 -12.82 -10.70
C ILE A 225 -16.56 -13.97 -9.97
N MET A 226 -16.39 -15.21 -10.45
CA MET A 226 -17.02 -16.39 -9.83
C MET A 226 -16.56 -16.54 -8.37
N ARG A 227 -15.27 -16.36 -8.09
CA ARG A 227 -14.72 -16.46 -6.72
C ARG A 227 -15.33 -15.40 -5.80
N LEU A 228 -15.39 -14.14 -6.22
CA LEU A 228 -15.98 -13.06 -5.43
C LEU A 228 -17.49 -13.25 -5.20
N ILE A 229 -18.24 -13.73 -6.19
CA ILE A 229 -19.69 -14.01 -6.06
C ILE A 229 -19.96 -15.13 -5.03
N LYS A 230 -19.08 -16.15 -4.95
CA LYS A 230 -19.18 -17.19 -3.91
C LYS A 230 -19.04 -16.62 -2.52
N CYS A 231 -18.21 -15.59 -2.34
CA CYS A 231 -18.00 -14.91 -1.06
C CYS A 231 -19.10 -13.91 -0.67
N LEU A 232 -20.08 -13.65 -1.54
CA LEU A 232 -21.19 -12.75 -1.22
C LEU A 232 -22.07 -13.31 -0.09
N PRO A 233 -22.50 -12.45 0.85
CA PRO A 233 -23.44 -12.85 1.89
C PRO A 233 -24.79 -13.23 1.29
N VAL A 234 -25.57 -14.01 2.04
CA VAL A 234 -26.91 -14.48 1.63
C VAL A 234 -27.91 -13.34 1.53
N SER A 235 -27.78 -12.35 2.42
CA SER A 235 -28.61 -11.16 2.50
C SER A 235 -27.77 -9.98 2.96
N PHE A 236 -28.23 -8.77 2.64
CA PHE A 236 -27.69 -7.56 3.21
C PHE A 236 -28.19 -7.39 4.65
N ASP A 237 -27.27 -7.38 5.62
CA ASP A 237 -27.53 -7.24 7.05
C ASP A 237 -27.03 -5.91 7.63
N GLY A 238 -26.27 -5.16 6.85
CA GLY A 238 -25.75 -3.84 7.20
C GLY A 238 -24.45 -3.53 6.47
N TYR A 239 -23.98 -2.31 6.66
CA TYR A 239 -22.67 -1.91 6.17
C TYR A 239 -21.56 -2.71 6.85
N ASN A 240 -20.60 -3.19 6.06
CA ASN A 240 -19.32 -3.68 6.56
C ASN A 240 -18.25 -3.56 5.47
N SER A 241 -17.00 -3.36 5.89
CA SER A 241 -15.85 -3.17 4.98
C SER A 241 -15.61 -4.37 4.07
N ARG A 242 -16.02 -5.57 4.51
CA ARG A 242 -15.94 -6.80 3.71
C ARG A 242 -16.84 -6.73 2.48
N LEU A 243 -18.09 -6.32 2.65
CA LEU A 243 -19.04 -6.21 1.56
C LEU A 243 -18.68 -5.05 0.63
N GLU A 244 -18.27 -3.90 1.18
CA GLU A 244 -17.84 -2.74 0.38
C GLU A 244 -16.66 -3.10 -0.53
N THR A 245 -15.57 -3.65 0.02
CA THR A 245 -14.38 -4.00 -0.77
C THR A 245 -14.65 -5.10 -1.79
N LEU A 246 -15.52 -6.07 -1.47
CA LEU A 246 -15.98 -7.09 -2.41
C LEU A 246 -16.77 -6.46 -3.58
N LEU A 247 -17.72 -5.58 -3.28
CA LEU A 247 -18.51 -4.88 -4.30
C LEU A 247 -17.65 -3.92 -5.11
N TYR A 248 -16.67 -3.26 -4.50
CA TYR A 248 -15.67 -2.47 -5.21
C TYR A 248 -14.94 -3.32 -6.25
N ALA A 249 -14.38 -4.46 -5.84
CA ALA A 249 -13.70 -5.39 -6.75
C ALA A 249 -14.60 -5.86 -7.90
N LEU A 250 -15.83 -6.29 -7.59
CA LEU A 250 -16.80 -6.69 -8.62
C LEU A 250 -17.17 -5.53 -9.56
N SER A 251 -17.31 -4.31 -9.03
CA SER A 251 -17.64 -3.12 -9.82
C SER A 251 -16.52 -2.77 -10.79
N GLU A 252 -15.25 -2.90 -10.39
CA GLU A 252 -14.11 -2.70 -11.30
C GLU A 252 -14.06 -3.78 -12.37
N LEU A 253 -14.22 -5.06 -11.98
CA LEU A 253 -14.26 -6.18 -12.94
C LEU A 253 -15.41 -6.05 -13.95
N SER A 254 -16.55 -5.48 -13.54
CA SER A 254 -17.73 -5.24 -14.40
C SER A 254 -17.47 -4.34 -15.60
N LYS A 255 -16.40 -3.54 -15.54
CA LYS A 255 -15.96 -2.68 -16.64
C LYS A 255 -15.24 -3.45 -17.75
N SER A 256 -14.91 -4.74 -17.56
CA SER A 256 -14.32 -5.57 -18.61
C SER A 256 -15.33 -5.90 -19.72
N ASN A 257 -14.82 -5.96 -20.95
CA ASN A 257 -15.56 -6.50 -22.08
C ASN A 257 -15.65 -8.03 -22.05
N LYS A 258 -14.79 -8.68 -21.26
CA LYS A 258 -14.77 -10.14 -21.03
C LYS A 258 -15.67 -10.56 -19.87
N TRP A 259 -16.42 -9.62 -19.29
CA TRP A 259 -17.35 -9.91 -18.19
C TRP A 259 -18.34 -11.01 -18.59
N MET A 260 -18.26 -12.13 -17.90
CA MET A 260 -19.11 -13.29 -18.13
C MET A 260 -19.47 -13.91 -16.78
N ILE A 261 -20.77 -14.09 -16.56
CA ILE A 261 -21.35 -14.66 -15.36
C ILE A 261 -22.46 -15.64 -15.75
N GLU A 262 -22.69 -16.65 -14.92
CA GLU A 262 -23.83 -17.55 -15.07
C GLU A 262 -25.12 -16.86 -14.60
N GLU A 263 -26.27 -17.26 -15.16
CA GLU A 263 -27.58 -16.68 -14.81
C GLU A 263 -27.86 -16.72 -13.30
N SER A 264 -27.59 -17.85 -12.64
CA SER A 264 -27.75 -18.02 -11.19
C SER A 264 -26.84 -17.10 -10.36
N GLN A 265 -25.63 -16.85 -10.84
CA GLN A 265 -24.67 -15.94 -10.22
C GLN A 265 -25.12 -14.49 -10.38
N GLY A 266 -25.62 -14.14 -11.56
CA GLY A 266 -26.19 -12.83 -11.87
C GLY A 266 -27.41 -12.51 -11.01
N GLU A 267 -28.33 -13.46 -10.84
CA GLU A 267 -29.50 -13.29 -9.95
C GLU A 267 -29.10 -13.05 -8.50
N LYS A 268 -28.15 -13.83 -7.97
CA LYS A 268 -27.62 -13.65 -6.60
C LYS A 268 -27.03 -12.26 -6.41
N LEU A 269 -26.16 -11.84 -7.33
CA LEU A 269 -25.50 -10.53 -7.29
C LEU A 269 -26.51 -9.40 -7.44
N LYS A 270 -27.47 -9.52 -8.37
CA LYS A 270 -28.54 -8.54 -8.58
C LYS A 270 -29.39 -8.36 -7.33
N LYS A 271 -29.85 -9.47 -6.73
CA LYS A 271 -30.68 -9.45 -5.51
C LYS A 271 -29.96 -8.72 -4.36
N LEU A 272 -28.68 -9.01 -4.16
CA LEU A 272 -27.90 -8.35 -3.11
C LEU A 272 -27.68 -6.86 -3.42
N ALA A 273 -27.22 -6.52 -4.63
CA ALA A 273 -26.95 -5.13 -5.00
C ALA A 273 -28.22 -4.26 -4.95
N THR A 274 -29.38 -4.79 -5.35
CA THR A 274 -30.68 -4.10 -5.19
C THR A 274 -31.01 -3.88 -3.72
N SER A 275 -30.83 -4.90 -2.87
CA SER A 275 -31.06 -4.79 -1.43
C SER A 275 -30.15 -3.73 -0.78
N VAL A 276 -28.88 -3.66 -1.18
CA VAL A 276 -27.95 -2.62 -0.73
C VAL A 276 -28.45 -1.22 -1.14
N VAL A 277 -28.79 -1.03 -2.41
CA VAL A 277 -29.26 0.25 -2.97
C VAL A 277 -30.57 0.73 -2.30
N GLU A 278 -31.48 -0.18 -1.97
CA GLU A 278 -32.75 0.15 -1.32
C GLU A 278 -32.58 0.56 0.14
N ASN A 279 -31.72 -0.13 0.89
CA ASN A 279 -31.53 0.10 2.32
C ASN A 279 -30.56 1.26 2.64
N ILE A 280 -29.64 1.61 1.72
CA ILE A 280 -28.58 2.60 1.96
C ILE A 280 -28.88 3.99 1.39
N LYS A 281 -29.94 4.13 0.58
CA LYS A 281 -30.23 5.25 -0.35
C LYS A 281 -30.20 6.71 0.16
N SER A 282 -29.86 6.95 1.43
CA SER A 282 -29.92 8.26 2.08
C SER A 282 -28.81 8.53 3.11
N VAL A 283 -27.71 7.78 3.14
CA VAL A 283 -26.63 7.97 4.13
C VAL A 283 -25.30 8.32 3.41
N GLU A 284 -24.78 9.53 3.61
CA GLU A 284 -23.50 9.98 3.03
C GLU A 284 -22.32 9.06 3.39
N GLU A 285 -22.33 8.48 4.60
CA GLU A 285 -21.28 7.56 5.08
C GLU A 285 -21.16 6.27 4.24
N TYR A 286 -22.16 5.94 3.43
CA TYR A 286 -22.22 4.70 2.65
C TYR A 286 -22.28 4.96 1.14
N GLU A 287 -21.77 6.12 0.71
CA GLU A 287 -21.84 6.52 -0.70
C GLU A 287 -21.04 5.56 -1.62
N GLU A 288 -19.90 5.05 -1.16
CA GLU A 288 -19.03 4.17 -1.97
C GLU A 288 -19.71 2.83 -2.27
N ILE A 289 -20.16 2.11 -1.23
CA ILE A 289 -20.87 0.84 -1.40
C ILE A 289 -22.13 0.99 -2.27
N TYR A 290 -22.83 2.13 -2.16
CA TYR A 290 -23.96 2.48 -3.01
C TYR A 290 -23.55 2.64 -4.48
N ARG A 291 -22.48 3.40 -4.75
CA ARG A 291 -21.95 3.63 -6.10
C ARG A 291 -21.51 2.32 -6.76
N HIS A 292 -20.79 1.46 -6.03
CA HIS A 292 -20.36 0.14 -6.53
C HIS A 292 -21.55 -0.75 -6.89
N SER A 293 -22.56 -0.80 -6.01
CA SER A 293 -23.79 -1.56 -6.27
C SER A 293 -24.55 -1.06 -7.49
N CYS A 294 -24.67 0.26 -7.67
CA CYS A 294 -25.30 0.84 -8.85
C CYS A 294 -24.54 0.54 -10.14
N ALA A 295 -23.21 0.59 -10.12
CA ALA A 295 -22.38 0.27 -11.29
C ALA A 295 -22.59 -1.20 -11.73
N ILE A 296 -22.63 -2.12 -10.77
CA ILE A 296 -22.89 -3.54 -11.02
C ILE A 296 -24.28 -3.74 -11.62
N LEU A 297 -25.32 -3.14 -11.04
CA LEU A 297 -26.70 -3.28 -11.55
C LEU A 297 -26.82 -2.81 -13.01
N ARG A 298 -26.21 -1.66 -13.36
CA ARG A 298 -26.18 -1.17 -14.75
C ARG A 298 -25.50 -2.14 -15.71
N LYS A 299 -24.42 -2.79 -15.27
CA LYS A 299 -23.75 -3.82 -16.09
C LYS A 299 -24.66 -5.05 -16.28
N LEU A 300 -25.36 -5.48 -15.24
CA LEU A 300 -26.27 -6.63 -15.31
C LEU A 300 -27.52 -6.38 -16.17
N GLU A 301 -27.92 -5.13 -16.35
CA GLU A 301 -29.04 -4.76 -17.25
C GLU A 301 -28.63 -4.74 -18.73
N THR A 302 -27.32 -4.63 -19.01
CA THR A 302 -26.77 -4.53 -20.37
C THR A 302 -26.07 -5.80 -20.83
N HIS A 303 -25.95 -6.80 -19.95
CA HIS A 303 -25.43 -8.14 -20.21
C HIS A 303 -26.54 -9.04 -20.76
#